data_AF-A0A3T0I0I2-F1
#
_entry.id   AF-A0A3T0I0I2-F1
#
_cell.length_a   1.000
_cell.length_b   1.000
_cell.length_c   1.000
_cell.angle_alpha   90.00
_cell.angle_beta   90.00
_cell.angle_gamma   90.00
#
_symmetry.space_group_name_H-M   'P 1'
#
loop_
_entity.id
_entity.type
_entity.pdbx_description
1 polymer ?
#
loop_
_entity_poly.entity_id
_entity_poly.type
_entity_poly.pdbx_seq_one_letter_code
_entity_poly.pdbx_strand_id
1 'polypeptide(L)'
;MNTIFIAGHAKLPTGMAARSVYETLTITAEIDKQYGVIVDASCTLATEHGRDYINRLLKGHSLRNGIDAPLDELKTGYLGKANHALIAALKDLFKQYESLNQ
;
A
#
# COMPACT_ATOMS: atom_id res chain seq x y z
N MET A 1 4.19 20.82 -7.06
CA MET A 1 4.01 19.80 -6.00
C MET A 1 5.37 19.17 -5.71
N ASN A 2 5.79 19.11 -4.44
CA ASN A 2 7.08 18.53 -4.03
C ASN A 2 6.93 17.07 -3.59
N THR A 3 6.22 16.29 -4.40
CA THR A 3 5.85 14.91 -4.11
C THR A 3 6.53 13.94 -5.07
N ILE A 4 6.65 12.68 -4.67
CA ILE A 4 6.96 11.54 -5.53
C ILE A 4 5.78 10.59 -5.56
N PHE A 5 5.63 9.88 -6.68
CA PHE A 5 4.65 8.81 -6.82
C PHE A 5 5.38 7.48 -6.87
N ILE A 6 5.05 6.57 -5.95
CA ILE A 6 5.65 5.24 -5.89
C ILE A 6 4.57 4.16 -5.84
N ALA A 7 4.90 2.96 -6.29
CA ALA A 7 3.94 1.87 -6.41
C ALA A 7 4.54 0.54 -5.98
N GLY A 8 3.97 -0.12 -4.97
CA GLY A 8 4.37 -1.46 -4.57
C GLY A 8 3.41 -2.54 -5.08
N HIS A 9 3.94 -3.72 -5.37
CA HIS A 9 3.21 -4.80 -6.03
C HIS A 9 3.22 -6.10 -5.23
N ALA A 10 2.13 -6.86 -5.30
CA ALA A 10 2.03 -8.20 -4.73
C ALA A 10 1.17 -9.13 -5.57
N LYS A 11 1.63 -10.39 -5.71
CA LYS A 11 0.82 -11.44 -6.33
C LYS A 11 -0.32 -11.87 -5.41
N LEU A 12 -1.50 -12.08 -6.00
CA LEU A 12 -2.65 -12.62 -5.27
C LEU A 12 -2.52 -14.15 -5.08
N PRO A 13 -3.04 -14.72 -3.97
CA PRO A 13 -3.01 -16.17 -3.74
C PRO A 13 -3.77 -16.95 -4.83
N THR A 14 -3.22 -18.09 -5.24
CA THR A 14 -3.85 -19.04 -6.17
C THR A 14 -5.16 -19.59 -5.58
N GLY A 15 -6.29 -19.43 -6.28
CA GLY A 15 -7.59 -20.01 -5.89
C GLY A 15 -8.72 -19.00 -5.57
N MET A 16 -8.49 -17.69 -5.72
CA MET A 16 -9.54 -16.66 -5.57
C MET A 16 -10.25 -16.43 -6.92
N ALA A 17 -11.60 -16.43 -6.93
CA ALA A 17 -12.41 -16.17 -8.15
C ALA A 17 -12.13 -14.79 -8.81
N ALA A 18 -11.45 -13.89 -8.09
CA ALA A 18 -11.04 -12.57 -8.57
C ALA A 18 -9.82 -12.59 -9.53
N ARG A 19 -9.27 -13.77 -9.84
CA ARG A 19 -8.10 -13.90 -10.74
C ARG A 19 -8.36 -13.37 -12.15
N SER A 20 -9.61 -13.34 -12.63
CA SER A 20 -9.91 -12.88 -14.00
C SER A 20 -9.86 -11.37 -14.21
N VAL A 21 -9.68 -10.53 -13.18
CA VAL A 21 -9.67 -9.06 -13.37
C VAL A 21 -8.36 -8.40 -12.89
N TYR A 22 -7.71 -8.92 -11.84
CA TYR A 22 -6.41 -8.43 -11.39
C TYR A 22 -5.56 -9.61 -10.88
N GLU A 23 -4.45 -9.93 -11.56
CA GLU A 23 -3.49 -10.94 -11.10
C GLU A 23 -2.59 -10.45 -9.96
N THR A 24 -2.49 -9.13 -9.83
CA THR A 24 -1.58 -8.42 -8.93
C THR A 24 -2.34 -7.35 -8.16
N LEU A 25 -2.14 -7.30 -6.84
CA LEU A 25 -2.55 -6.18 -6.01
C LEU A 25 -1.45 -5.12 -6.04
N THR A 26 -1.80 -3.88 -6.37
CA THR A 26 -0.89 -2.74 -6.36
C THR A 26 -1.33 -1.76 -5.29
N ILE A 27 -0.38 -1.22 -4.53
CA ILE A 27 -0.57 -0.02 -3.69
C ILE A 27 0.23 1.09 -4.35
N THR A 28 -0.38 2.25 -4.49
CA THR A 28 0.25 3.49 -4.97
C THR A 28 0.21 4.52 -3.85
N ALA A 29 1.28 5.29 -3.70
CA ALA A 29 1.36 6.37 -2.73
C ALA A 29 1.99 7.60 -3.37
N GLU A 30 1.36 8.74 -3.13
CA GLU A 30 1.97 10.04 -3.31
C GLU A 30 2.62 10.46 -1.99
N ILE A 31 3.89 10.85 -2.04
CA ILE A 31 4.72 11.06 -0.85
C ILE A 31 5.38 12.42 -0.92
N ASP A 32 5.27 13.19 0.15
CA ASP A 32 6.05 14.42 0.32
C ASP A 32 7.55 14.10 0.45
N LYS A 33 8.37 14.72 -0.41
CA LYS A 33 9.82 14.47 -0.45
C LYS A 33 10.54 14.96 0.81
N GLN A 34 10.06 16.04 1.42
CA GLN A 34 10.74 16.70 2.53
C GLN A 34 10.57 15.95 3.85
N TYR A 35 9.41 15.34 4.08
CA TYR A 35 9.04 14.67 5.32
C TYR A 35 8.85 13.16 5.16
N GLY A 36 8.80 12.64 3.93
CA GLY A 36 8.53 11.23 3.65
C GLY A 36 7.10 10.82 3.99
N VAL A 37 6.18 11.78 4.12
CA VAL A 37 4.79 11.56 4.54
C VAL A 37 3.95 11.17 3.33
N ILE A 38 3.16 10.11 3.46
CA ILE A 38 2.14 9.72 2.48
C ILE A 38 1.04 10.77 2.49
N VAL A 39 0.94 11.57 1.43
CA VAL A 39 -0.09 12.60 1.28
C VAL A 39 -1.38 12.02 0.70
N ASP A 40 -1.26 10.97 -0.11
CA ASP A 40 -2.41 10.21 -0.62
C ASP A 40 -2.00 8.80 -1.01
N ALA A 41 -2.94 7.85 -0.96
CA ALA A 41 -2.68 6.47 -1.34
C ALA A 41 -3.91 5.81 -1.97
N SER A 42 -3.69 4.84 -2.85
CA SER A 42 -4.76 4.04 -3.45
C SER A 42 -4.27 2.63 -3.75
N CYS A 43 -5.20 1.69 -3.96
CA CYS A 43 -4.88 0.32 -4.30
C CYS A 43 -5.88 -0.29 -5.27
N THR A 44 -5.57 -1.47 -5.80
CA THR A 44 -6.40 -2.15 -6.82
C THR A 44 -7.51 -3.04 -6.23
N LEU A 45 -7.95 -2.79 -4.99
CA LEU A 45 -9.13 -3.47 -4.44
C LEU A 45 -10.37 -3.17 -5.29
N ALA A 46 -11.24 -4.17 -5.46
CA ALA A 46 -12.43 -4.07 -6.31
C ALA A 46 -13.42 -3.00 -5.83
N THR A 47 -13.61 -2.89 -4.52
CA THR A 47 -14.56 -1.96 -3.92
C THR A 47 -13.91 -0.62 -3.60
N GLU A 48 -14.62 0.47 -3.88
CA GLU A 48 -14.22 1.82 -3.49
C GLU A 48 -14.04 1.93 -1.97
N HIS A 49 -15.01 1.40 -1.21
CA HIS A 49 -14.93 1.35 0.24
C HIS A 49 -13.63 0.72 0.77
N GLY A 50 -13.14 -0.34 0.11
CA GLY A 50 -11.87 -0.97 0.44
C GLY A 50 -10.68 -0.07 0.13
N ARG A 51 -10.67 0.59 -1.04
CA ARG A 51 -9.61 1.54 -1.42
C ARG A 51 -9.54 2.72 -0.46
N ASP A 52 -10.68 3.29 -0.09
CA ASP A 52 -10.75 4.42 0.84
C ASP A 52 -10.30 4.05 2.24
N TYR A 53 -10.60 2.82 2.69
CA TYR A 53 -10.10 2.31 3.95
C TYR A 53 -8.56 2.28 3.96
N ILE A 54 -7.95 1.76 2.89
CA ILE A 54 -6.49 1.69 2.76
C ILE A 54 -5.87 3.09 2.64
N ASN A 55 -6.51 4.02 1.91
CA ASN A 55 -6.08 5.42 1.86
C ASN A 55 -6.01 6.01 3.28
N ARG A 56 -7.11 5.91 4.06
CA ARG A 56 -7.15 6.46 5.42
C ARG A 56 -6.13 5.84 6.37
N LEU A 57 -5.84 4.55 6.20
CA LEU A 57 -4.84 3.84 7.01
C LEU A 57 -3.42 4.32 6.71
N LEU A 58 -3.08 4.56 5.44
CA LEU A 58 -1.72 4.91 5.04
C LEU A 58 -1.44 6.42 5.08
N LYS A 59 -2.46 7.25 4.81
CA LYS A 59 -2.32 8.70 4.70
C LYS A 59 -1.90 9.31 6.04
N GLY A 60 -0.92 10.20 5.97
CA GLY A 60 -0.33 10.84 7.15
C GLY A 60 0.82 10.06 7.79
N HIS A 61 1.02 8.79 7.42
CA HIS A 61 2.17 8.02 7.89
C HIS A 61 3.46 8.47 7.17
N SER A 62 4.55 8.62 7.91
CA SER A 62 5.87 8.89 7.33
C SER A 62 6.63 7.60 7.11
N LEU A 63 7.03 7.33 5.87
CA LEU A 63 7.88 6.19 5.55
C LEU A 63 9.28 6.28 6.17
N ARG A 64 9.70 7.45 6.66
CA ARG A 64 10.95 7.57 7.44
C ARG A 64 10.90 6.83 8.77
N ASN A 65 9.70 6.58 9.29
CA ASN A 65 9.49 5.82 10.52
C ASN A 65 9.36 4.31 10.25
N GLY A 66 9.70 3.85 9.04
CA GLY A 66 9.46 2.48 8.60
C GLY A 66 7.98 2.22 8.30
N ILE A 67 7.59 0.94 8.26
CA ILE A 67 6.21 0.52 7.92
C ILE A 67 5.58 -0.41 8.97
N ASP A 68 6.19 -0.58 10.14
CA ASP A 68 5.69 -1.54 11.14
C ASP A 68 4.29 -1.17 11.65
N ALA A 69 4.05 0.10 11.96
CA ALA A 69 2.74 0.60 12.40
C ALA A 69 1.63 0.34 11.35
N PRO A 70 1.73 0.81 10.09
CA PRO A 70 0.69 0.53 9.09
C PRO A 70 0.58 -0.96 8.74
N LEU A 71 1.65 -1.75 8.88
CA LEU A 71 1.56 -3.20 8.73
C LEU A 71 0.70 -3.85 9.81
N ASP A 72 0.83 -3.43 11.07
CA ASP A 72 0.05 -3.96 12.18
C ASP A 72 -1.41 -3.51 12.12
N GLU A 73 -1.66 -2.25 11.71
CA GLU A 73 -3.01 -1.77 11.41
C GLU A 73 -3.67 -2.54 10.26
N LEU A 74 -2.90 -2.90 9.22
CA LEU A 74 -3.42 -3.75 8.13
C LEU A 74 -3.78 -5.15 8.63
N LYS A 75 -2.91 -5.79 9.42
CA LYS A 75 -3.15 -7.13 9.96
C LYS A 75 -4.39 -7.18 10.84
N THR A 76 -4.62 -6.16 11.66
CA THR A 76 -5.70 -6.14 12.65
C THR A 76 -6.99 -5.50 12.13
N GLY A 77 -6.89 -4.51 11.24
CA GLY A 77 -8.03 -3.75 10.73
C GLY A 77 -8.60 -4.24 9.40
N TYR A 78 -7.80 -4.89 8.55
CA TYR A 78 -8.28 -5.44 7.27
C TYR A 78 -8.47 -6.96 7.35
N LEU A 79 -9.69 -7.42 7.65
CA LEU A 79 -10.01 -8.86 7.80
C LEU A 79 -10.43 -9.55 6.47
N GLY A 80 -10.05 -8.98 5.34
CA GLY A 80 -10.39 -9.50 4.01
C GLY A 80 -9.35 -10.47 3.44
N LYS A 81 -9.73 -11.24 2.41
CA LYS A 81 -8.83 -12.21 1.75
C LYS A 81 -7.59 -11.59 1.07
N ALA A 82 -7.62 -10.29 0.79
CA ALA A 82 -6.50 -9.57 0.20
C ALA A 82 -5.44 -9.10 1.23
N ASN A 83 -5.61 -9.41 2.52
CA ASN A 83 -4.73 -8.92 3.59
C ASN A 83 -3.23 -9.19 3.32
N HIS A 84 -2.89 -10.44 3.01
CA HIS A 84 -1.51 -10.82 2.70
C HIS A 84 -0.93 -10.10 1.48
N ALA A 85 -1.76 -9.86 0.46
CA ALA A 85 -1.33 -9.13 -0.73
C ALA A 85 -1.12 -7.64 -0.44
N LEU A 86 -1.97 -7.01 0.37
CA LEU A 86 -1.78 -5.63 0.84
C LEU A 86 -0.48 -5.48 1.63
N ILE A 87 -0.22 -6.40 2.57
CA ILE A 87 1.03 -6.42 3.35
C ILE A 87 2.25 -6.55 2.44
N ALA A 88 2.22 -7.46 1.47
CA ALA A 88 3.32 -7.65 0.54
C ALA A 88 3.54 -6.43 -0.36
N ALA A 89 2.47 -5.81 -0.85
CA ALA A 89 2.54 -4.62 -1.69
C ALA A 89 3.07 -3.41 -0.91
N LEU A 90 2.69 -3.25 0.36
CA LEU A 90 3.22 -2.17 1.21
C LEU A 90 4.72 -2.35 1.47
N LYS A 91 5.17 -3.58 1.71
CA LYS A 91 6.60 -3.90 1.84
C LYS A 91 7.39 -3.58 0.58
N ASP A 92 6.85 -3.90 -0.59
CA ASP A 92 7.47 -3.59 -1.88
C ASP A 92 7.53 -2.08 -2.13
N LEU A 93 6.46 -1.36 -1.81
CA LEU A 93 6.40 0.11 -1.88
C LEU A 93 7.48 0.74 -1.00
N PHE A 94 7.64 0.25 0.22
CA PHE A 94 8.66 0.76 1.14
C PHE A 94 10.09 0.51 0.62
N LYS A 95 10.37 -0.65 0.02
CA LYS A 95 11.66 -0.91 -0.62
C LYS A 95 11.97 0.09 -1.73
N GLN A 96 10.98 0.46 -2.54
CA GLN A 96 11.15 1.52 -3.54
C GLN A 96 11.48 2.86 -2.89
N TYR A 97 10.78 3.22 -1.81
CA TYR A 97 11.10 4.43 -1.06
C TYR A 97 12.55 4.44 -0.53
N GLU A 98 13.02 3.33 0.03
CA GLU A 98 14.39 3.20 0.52
C GLU A 98 15.42 3.33 -0.60
N SER A 99 15.15 2.76 -1.78
CA SER A 99 16.06 2.86 -2.95
C SER A 99 16.22 4.28 -3.50
N LEU A 100 15.28 5.19 -3.21
CA LEU A 100 15.36 6.60 -3.64
C LEU A 100 16.25 7.45 -2.73
N ASN A 101 16.54 6.97 -1.52
CA ASN A 101 17.37 7.66 -0.53
C ASN A 101 18.80 7.08 -0.43
N GLN A 102 19.19 6.23 -1.39
CA GLN A 102 20.57 5.77 -1.60
C GLN A 102 21.30 6.71 -2.57
#